data_AF-X0TAG5-F1
#
_entry.id   AF-X0TAG5-F1
#
_cell.length_a   1.000
_cell.length_b   1.000
_cell.length_c   1.000
_cell.angle_alpha   90.00
_cell.angle_beta   90.00
_cell.angle_gamma   90.00
#
_symmetry.space_group_name_H-M   'P 1'
#
loop_
_entity.id
_entity.type
_entity.pdbx_description
1 polymer ?
#
loop_
_entity_poly.entity_id
_entity_poly.type
_entity_poly.pdbx_seq_one_letter_code
_entity_poly.pdbx_strand_id
1 'polypeptide(L)'
;MAEVKKVRTACRSCHGGCGVIAHVKDGKVIKVEGDPASPISHGTLCSKGLAITQLAYHPDRILHPMTKTEKGWERITWDEALDTVTEKFKEVIKEYGAESIVIGQGTGRDYESHLYRFA
;
A
#
# COMPACT_ATOMS: atom_id res chain seq x y z
N MET A 1 23.84 -9.45 19.82
CA MET A 1 23.10 -8.35 19.16
C MET A 1 22.46 -8.93 17.91
N ALA A 2 21.17 -8.69 17.66
CA ALA A 2 20.49 -9.24 16.48
C ALA A 2 21.14 -8.73 15.18
N GLU A 3 21.31 -9.63 14.22
CA GLU A 3 21.91 -9.37 12.91
C GLU A 3 21.02 -8.45 12.07
N VAL A 4 21.63 -7.51 11.34
CA VAL A 4 20.91 -6.64 10.40
C VAL A 4 20.86 -7.30 9.03
N LYS A 5 19.66 -7.70 8.60
CA LYS A 5 19.44 -8.25 7.26
C LYS A 5 19.24 -7.13 6.23
N LYS A 6 19.95 -7.20 5.11
CA LYS A 6 19.74 -6.30 3.96
C LYS A 6 18.77 -6.93 2.96
N VAL A 7 17.73 -6.20 2.58
CA VAL A 7 16.71 -6.65 1.62
C VAL A 7 16.62 -5.64 0.49
N ARG A 8 16.82 -6.09 -0.76
CA ARG A 8 16.61 -5.25 -1.95
C ARG A 8 15.12 -5.12 -2.24
N THR A 9 14.67 -3.91 -2.51
CA THR A 9 13.28 -3.59 -2.86
C THR A 9 13.25 -2.28 -3.66
N ALA A 10 12.07 -1.71 -3.92
CA ALA A 10 11.90 -0.46 -4.63
C ALA A 10 11.23 0.60 -3.76
N CYS A 11 11.73 1.84 -3.82
CA CYS A 11 11.06 3.01 -3.28
C CYS A 11 9.84 3.34 -4.14
N ARG A 12 8.68 3.47 -3.49
CA ARG A 12 7.44 3.86 -4.16
C ARG A 12 6.95 5.25 -3.76
N SER A 13 7.73 6.10 -3.10
CA SER A 13 7.24 7.44 -2.70
C SER A 13 6.85 8.36 -3.87
N CYS A 14 7.25 8.04 -5.10
CA CYS A 14 6.80 8.66 -6.34
C CYS A 14 6.84 7.64 -7.49
N HIS A 15 6.60 8.07 -8.73
CA HIS A 15 6.64 7.23 -9.93
C HIS A 15 8.06 6.79 -10.36
N GLY A 16 9.11 7.25 -9.68
CA GLY A 16 10.49 6.97 -10.08
C GLY A 16 10.93 5.52 -9.87
N GLY A 17 10.31 4.78 -8.94
CA GLY A 17 10.61 3.36 -8.74
C GLY A 17 12.06 3.03 -8.36
N CYS A 18 12.78 3.97 -7.74
CA CYS A 18 14.21 3.81 -7.43
C CYS A 18 14.49 2.55 -6.60
N GLY A 19 15.48 1.74 -7.01
CA GLY A 19 15.94 0.59 -6.22
C GLY A 19 16.57 1.03 -4.90
N VAL A 20 16.23 0.31 -3.83
CA VAL A 20 16.70 0.59 -2.46
C VAL A 20 17.09 -0.69 -1.71
N ILE A 21 17.94 -0.51 -0.71
CA ILE A 21 18.30 -1.54 0.27
C ILE A 21 17.63 -1.16 1.59
N ALA A 22 16.70 -1.99 2.05
CA ALA A 22 16.09 -1.91 3.37
C ALA A 22 16.93 -2.71 4.37
N HIS A 23 17.31 -2.06 5.47
CA HIS A 23 18.02 -2.68 6.58
C HIS A 23 17.00 -3.11 7.62
N VAL A 24 16.88 -4.41 7.85
CA VAL A 24 15.87 -5.02 8.72
C VAL A 24 16.55 -5.59 9.95
N LYS A 25 16.04 -5.22 11.12
CA LYS A 25 16.47 -5.74 12.42
C LYS A 25 15.24 -6.02 13.28
N ASP A 26 15.18 -7.19 13.91
CA ASP A 26 14.07 -7.59 14.79
C ASP A 26 12.69 -7.45 14.10
N GLY A 27 12.63 -7.83 12.82
CA GLY A 27 11.42 -7.74 11.98
C GLY A 27 11.01 -6.33 11.55
N LYS A 28 11.79 -5.30 11.89
CA LYS A 28 11.53 -3.89 11.53
C LYS A 28 12.58 -3.33 10.58
N VAL A 29 12.14 -2.62 9.56
CA VAL A 29 13.01 -1.77 8.73
C VAL A 29 13.50 -0.60 9.60
N ILE A 30 14.81 -0.50 9.81
CA ILE A 30 15.44 0.55 10.63
C ILE A 30 16.07 1.66 9.78
N LYS A 31 16.43 1.36 8.52
CA LYS A 31 17.05 2.30 7.57
C LYS A 31 16.73 1.89 6.14
N VAL A 32 16.64 2.86 5.25
CA VAL A 32 16.63 2.65 3.80
C VAL A 32 17.75 3.48 3.17
N GLU A 33 18.45 2.91 2.20
CA GLU A 33 19.45 3.61 1.37
C GLU A 33 19.27 3.22 -0.10
N GLY A 34 19.81 4.03 -1.02
CA GLY A 34 19.74 3.72 -2.44
C GLY A 34 20.55 2.47 -2.77
N ASP A 35 20.03 1.63 -3.68
CA ASP A 35 20.76 0.47 -4.18
C ASP A 35 21.73 0.91 -5.29
N PRO A 36 23.06 0.73 -5.14
CA PRO A 36 24.02 1.03 -6.22
C PRO A 36 23.75 0.26 -7.51
N ALA A 37 23.10 -0.91 -7.42
CA ALA A 37 22.72 -1.72 -8.58
C ALA A 37 21.40 -1.27 -9.22
N SER A 38 20.72 -0.25 -8.67
CA SER A 38 19.50 0.33 -9.25
C SER A 38 19.83 0.94 -10.62
N PRO A 39 19.20 0.47 -11.72
CA PRO A 39 19.43 1.04 -13.06
C PRO A 39 18.84 2.45 -13.19
N ILE A 40 17.95 2.83 -12.25
CA ILE A 40 17.28 4.14 -12.26
C ILE A 40 18.11 5.16 -11.48
N SER A 41 18.55 4.80 -10.28
CA SER A 41 19.08 5.76 -9.31
C SER A 41 20.55 5.55 -8.96
N HIS A 42 21.17 4.43 -9.33
CA HIS A 42 22.61 4.17 -9.16
C HIS A 42 23.11 4.48 -7.73
N GLY A 43 22.35 4.07 -6.71
CA GLY A 43 22.68 4.30 -5.29
C GLY A 43 22.21 5.64 -4.72
N THR A 44 21.76 6.59 -5.54
CA THR A 44 21.18 7.85 -5.04
C THR A 44 19.76 7.63 -4.52
N LEU A 45 19.37 8.43 -3.51
CA LEU A 45 18.02 8.40 -2.95
C LEU A 45 17.64 9.80 -2.43
N CYS A 46 16.48 10.32 -2.83
CA CYS A 46 15.98 11.61 -2.37
C CYS A 46 15.49 11.57 -0.91
N SER A 47 15.28 12.75 -0.32
CA SER A 47 14.79 12.91 1.07
C SER A 47 13.49 12.13 1.35
N LYS A 48 12.55 12.10 0.40
CA LYS A 48 11.29 11.33 0.51
C LYS A 48 11.53 9.82 0.64
N GLY A 49 12.54 9.29 -0.05
CA GLY A 49 12.89 7.87 0.02
C GLY A 49 13.61 7.54 1.33
N LEU A 50 14.52 8.43 1.77
CA LEU A 50 15.23 8.29 3.04
C LEU A 50 14.28 8.34 4.25
N ALA A 51 13.20 9.12 4.16
CA ALA A 51 12.20 9.28 5.23
C ALA A 51 11.10 8.19 5.24
N ILE A 52 11.16 7.16 4.39
CA ILE A 52 10.05 6.21 4.21
C ILE A 52 9.67 5.44 5.48
N THR A 53 10.61 5.25 6.41
CA THR A 53 10.35 4.61 7.71
C THR A 53 9.38 5.43 8.56
N GLN A 54 9.38 6.77 8.44
CA GLN A 54 8.44 7.63 9.14
C GLN A 54 7.00 7.39 8.65
N LEU A 55 6.81 7.15 7.35
CA LEU A 55 5.50 6.80 6.79
C LEU A 55 5.08 5.39 7.22
N ALA A 56 6.00 4.42 7.16
CA ALA A 56 5.70 3.02 7.48
C ALA A 56 5.25 2.84 8.95
N TYR A 57 5.77 3.66 9.86
CA TYR A 57 5.50 3.61 11.30
C TYR A 57 4.82 4.87 11.83
N HIS A 58 4.12 5.62 10.97
CA HIS A 58 3.38 6.80 11.41
C HIS A 58 2.35 6.41 12.49
N PRO A 59 2.22 7.15 13.60
CA PRO A 59 1.31 6.79 14.70
C PRO A 59 -0.15 6.69 14.25
N ASP A 60 -0.56 7.53 13.29
CA ASP A 60 -1.94 7.56 12.77
C ASP A 60 -2.20 6.59 11.61
N ARG A 61 -1.28 5.65 11.36
CA ARG A 61 -1.45 4.67 10.28
C ARG A 61 -2.67 3.78 10.57
N ILE A 62 -3.55 3.63 9.58
CA ILE A 62 -4.67 2.68 9.66
C ILE A 62 -4.10 1.26 9.54
N LEU A 63 -4.21 0.48 10.62
CA LEU A 63 -3.66 -0.88 10.72
C LEU A 63 -4.70 -1.99 10.56
N HIS A 64 -5.99 -1.64 10.61
CA HIS A 64 -7.10 -2.59 10.59
C HIS A 64 -8.23 -2.07 9.70
N PRO A 65 -9.01 -2.98 9.08
CA PRO A 65 -10.28 -2.62 8.45
C PRO A 65 -11.21 -1.91 9.44
N MET A 66 -12.02 -0.98 8.93
CA MET A 66 -12.95 -0.19 9.73
C MET A 66 -14.26 0.00 8.98
N THR A 67 -15.36 0.10 9.73
CA THR A 67 -16.68 0.49 9.23
C THR A 67 -17.11 1.81 9.87
N LYS A 68 -17.96 2.57 9.17
CA LYS A 68 -18.49 3.83 9.66
C LYS A 68 -19.87 3.59 10.29
N THR A 69 -20.01 3.95 11.55
CA THR A 69 -21.26 3.94 12.32
C THR A 69 -21.71 5.37 12.62
N GLU A 70 -22.88 5.53 13.23
CA GLU A 70 -23.37 6.84 13.71
C GLU A 70 -22.44 7.46 14.77
N LYS A 71 -21.65 6.63 15.46
CA LYS A 71 -20.74 7.05 16.53
C LYS A 71 -19.31 7.32 16.04
N GLY A 72 -19.00 6.99 14.79
CA GLY A 72 -17.67 7.16 14.21
C GLY A 72 -17.16 5.91 13.51
N TRP A 73 -15.84 5.78 13.40
CA TRP A 73 -15.22 4.61 12.79
C TRP A 73 -14.96 3.52 13.82
N GLU A 74 -15.39 2.30 13.52
CA GLU A 74 -15.23 1.13 14.37
C GLU A 74 -14.43 0.05 13.65
N ARG A 75 -13.55 -0.65 14.37
CA ARG A 75 -12.71 -1.72 13.80
C ARG A 75 -13.55 -2.96 13.51
N ILE A 76 -13.30 -3.57 12.35
CA ILE A 76 -13.87 -4.86 11.95
C ILE A 76 -12.76 -5.83 11.50
N THR A 77 -13.13 -7.09 11.26
CA THR A 77 -12.24 -8.10 10.69
C THR A 77 -12.10 -7.91 9.17
N TRP A 78 -11.10 -8.59 8.60
CA TRP A 78 -10.94 -8.62 7.13
C TRP A 78 -12.09 -9.35 6.45
N ASP A 79 -12.58 -10.44 7.02
CA ASP A 79 -13.70 -11.22 6.46
C ASP A 79 -14.97 -10.36 6.44
N GLU A 80 -15.33 -9.72 7.56
CA GLU A 80 -16.48 -8.80 7.61
C GLU A 80 -16.36 -7.65 6.59
N ALA A 81 -15.16 -7.07 6.42
CA ALA A 81 -14.95 -5.98 5.48
C ALA A 81 -15.15 -6.43 4.03
N LEU A 82 -14.59 -7.58 3.65
CA LEU A 82 -14.67 -8.11 2.30
C LEU A 82 -16.08 -8.62 1.99
N ASP A 83 -16.75 -9.26 2.94
CA ASP A 83 -18.13 -9.71 2.81
C ASP A 83 -19.07 -8.52 2.63
N THR A 84 -18.94 -7.48 3.46
CA THR A 84 -19.75 -6.25 3.34
C THR A 84 -19.61 -5.62 1.95
N VAL A 85 -18.38 -5.46 1.43
CA VAL A 85 -18.16 -4.90 0.09
C VAL A 85 -18.76 -5.80 -0.99
N THR A 86 -18.58 -7.10 -0.88
CA THR A 86 -19.06 -8.09 -1.87
C THR A 86 -20.58 -8.15 -1.92
N GLU A 87 -21.24 -8.14 -0.76
CA GLU A 87 -22.70 -8.12 -0.66
C GLU A 87 -23.26 -6.85 -1.31
N LYS A 88 -22.68 -5.67 -1.00
CA LYS A 88 -23.10 -4.41 -1.61
C LYS A 88 -22.89 -4.38 -3.11
N PHE A 89 -21.77 -4.92 -3.60
CA PHE A 89 -21.53 -5.05 -5.04
C PHE A 89 -22.60 -5.92 -5.69
N LYS A 90 -22.90 -7.10 -5.11
CA LYS A 90 -23.94 -7.99 -5.65
C LYS A 90 -25.32 -7.35 -5.67
N GLU A 91 -25.69 -6.62 -4.63
CA GLU A 91 -26.95 -5.86 -4.57
C GLU A 91 -27.03 -4.83 -5.70
N VAL A 92 -26.01 -3.97 -5.83
CA VAL A 92 -25.96 -2.91 -6.84
C VAL A 92 -25.95 -3.48 -8.26
N ILE A 93 -25.18 -4.53 -8.51
CA ILE A 93 -25.14 -5.21 -9.81
C ILE A 93 -26.51 -5.80 -10.18
N LYS A 94 -27.19 -6.41 -9.20
CA LYS A 94 -28.51 -7.00 -9.42
C LYS A 94 -29.57 -5.95 -9.77
N GLU A 95 -29.48 -4.77 -9.16
CA GLU A 95 -30.49 -3.71 -9.31
C GLU A 95 -30.21 -2.80 -10.51
N TYR A 96 -28.94 -2.47 -10.77
CA TYR A 96 -28.53 -1.42 -11.70
C TYR A 96 -27.58 -1.89 -12.81
N GLY A 97 -27.22 -3.18 -12.85
CA GLY A 97 -26.25 -3.71 -13.82
C GLY A 97 -24.79 -3.55 -13.37
N ALA A 98 -23.88 -4.31 -13.98
CA ALA A 98 -22.48 -4.36 -13.58
C ALA A 98 -21.72 -3.05 -13.87
N GLU A 99 -22.12 -2.39 -14.95
CA GLU A 99 -21.64 -1.09 -15.42
C GLU A 99 -21.88 0.07 -14.43
N SER A 100 -22.70 -0.14 -13.40
CA SER A 100 -22.93 0.85 -12.34
C SER A 100 -21.80 0.93 -11.31
N ILE A 101 -20.86 -0.02 -11.31
CA ILE A 101 -19.69 -0.02 -10.41
C ILE A 101 -18.55 0.80 -11.01
N VAL A 102 -18.15 1.86 -10.32
CA VAL A 102 -17.01 2.70 -10.69
C VAL A 102 -15.82 2.43 -9.77
N ILE A 103 -14.67 2.12 -10.37
CA ILE A 103 -13.43 1.87 -9.64
C ILE A 103 -12.53 3.10 -9.74
N GLY A 104 -12.32 3.78 -8.62
CA GLY A 104 -11.41 4.92 -8.52
C GLY A 104 -9.99 4.50 -8.10
N GLN A 105 -8.97 4.98 -8.83
CA GLN A 105 -7.57 4.78 -8.46
C GLN A 105 -6.91 6.11 -8.11
N GLY A 106 -6.08 6.11 -7.07
CA GLY A 106 -5.16 7.20 -6.77
C GLY A 106 -3.92 7.14 -7.65
N THR A 107 -2.73 7.27 -7.04
CA THR A 107 -1.46 7.18 -7.77
C THR A 107 -1.30 5.80 -8.41
N GLY A 108 -1.35 5.74 -9.74
CA GLY A 108 -1.12 4.54 -10.54
C GLY A 108 0.22 3.90 -10.19
N ARG A 109 0.17 2.67 -9.68
CA ARG A 109 1.35 1.91 -9.27
C ARG A 109 1.18 0.47 -9.71
N ASP A 110 1.37 0.20 -10.99
CA ASP A 110 1.53 -1.13 -11.60
C ASP A 110 0.28 -2.05 -11.61
N TYR A 111 -0.71 -1.83 -10.74
CA TYR A 111 -1.96 -2.60 -10.67
C TYR A 111 -3.13 -2.00 -11.47
N GLU A 112 -2.89 -0.92 -12.22
CA GLU A 112 -3.89 -0.26 -13.06
C GLU A 112 -4.50 -1.22 -14.09
N SER A 113 -3.68 -2.11 -14.66
CA SER A 113 -4.12 -3.16 -15.58
C SER A 113 -5.13 -4.15 -14.98
N HIS A 114 -5.16 -4.28 -13.65
CA HIS A 114 -6.13 -5.15 -12.95
C HIS A 114 -7.46 -4.45 -12.67
N LEU A 115 -7.50 -3.12 -12.66
CA LEU A 115 -8.74 -2.36 -12.41
C LEU A 115 -9.64 -2.37 -13.64
N TYR A 116 -9.07 -2.35 -14.84
CA TYR A 116 -9.83 -2.45 -16.09
C TYR A 116 -10.51 -3.81 -16.30
N ARG A 117 -10.19 -4.85 -15.51
CA ARG A 117 -10.82 -6.17 -15.65
C ARG A 117 -12.25 -6.24 -15.11
N PHE A 118 -12.66 -5.25 -14.33
CA PHE A 118 -13.99 -5.18 -13.73
C PHE A 118 -14.92 -4.21 -14.47
N ALA A 119 -14.48 -3.66 -15.60
CA ALA A 119 -15.27 -2.83 -16.51
C ALA A 119 -15.44 -3.55 -17.86
#